data_AF-A0AA41FHV9-F1
#
_entry.id   AF-A0AA41FHV9-F1
#
_cell.length_a   1.000
_cell.length_b   1.000
_cell.length_c   1.000
_cell.angle_alpha   90.00
_cell.angle_beta   90.00
_cell.angle_gamma   90.00
#
_symmetry.space_group_name_H-M   'P 1'
#
loop_
_entity.id
_entity.type
_entity.pdbx_description
1 polymer ?
#
loop_
_entity_poly.entity_id
_entity_poly.type
_entity_poly.pdbx_seq_one_letter_code
_entity_poly.pdbx_strand_id
1 'polypeptide(L)' 'MKYRTVNNMEKAIQMIINKGYDRKTANEIAIQCFDKMEQLKNGMLVEWFIDKIRNNV' A
#
# COMPACT_ATOMS: atom_id res chain seq x y z
N MET A 1 7.04 -0.47 6.33
CA MET A 1 6.35 -1.72 6.73
C MET A 1 6.95 -2.87 5.95
N LYS A 2 7.56 -3.84 6.64
CA LYS A 2 8.33 -4.94 6.01
C LYS A 2 7.52 -6.22 5.76
N TYR A 3 6.50 -6.48 6.56
CA TYR A 3 5.68 -7.70 6.50
C TYR A 3 4.20 -7.35 6.39
N ARG A 4 3.42 -8.18 5.67
CA ARG A 4 1.96 -8.09 5.66
C ARG A 4 1.41 -8.58 7.00
N THR A 5 1.17 -7.65 7.91
CA THR A 5 0.46 -7.88 9.18
C THR A 5 -0.80 -7.05 9.19
N VAL A 6 -1.80 -7.39 10.02
CA VAL A 6 -3.06 -6.62 10.11
C VAL A 6 -2.79 -5.13 10.38
N ASN A 7 -1.89 -4.82 11.32
CA ASN A 7 -1.54 -3.43 11.66
C ASN A 7 -0.87 -2.69 10.48
N ASN A 8 0.02 -3.37 9.75
CA ASN A 8 0.66 -2.77 8.58
C ASN A 8 -0.32 -2.61 7.41
N MET A 9 -1.27 -3.54 7.28
CA MET A 9 -2.32 -3.46 6.27
C MET A 9 -3.23 -2.24 6.51
N GLU A 10 -3.71 -2.05 7.74
CA GLU A 10 -4.53 -0.89 8.10
C GLU A 10 -3.78 0.44 7.88
N LYS A 11 -2.48 0.49 8.22
CA LYS A 11 -1.64 1.66 7.94
C LYS A 11 -1.51 1.95 6.45
N ALA A 12 -1.26 0.92 5.63
CA ALA A 12 -1.18 1.06 4.18
C ALA A 12 -2.50 1.56 3.58
N ILE A 13 -3.64 0.99 4.03
CA ILE A 13 -4.98 1.43 3.63
C ILE A 13 -5.17 2.91 3.96
N GLN A 14 -4.83 3.35 5.18
CA GLN A 14 -4.97 4.74 5.57
C GLN A 14 -4.11 5.69 4.73
N MET A 15 -2.88 5.29 4.39
CA MET A 15 -2.02 6.08 3.50
C MET A 15 -2.63 6.25 2.10
N ILE A 16 -3.30 5.23 1.58
CA ILE A 16 -3.94 5.27 0.27
C ILE A 16 -5.26 6.06 0.34
N ILE A 17 -6.02 5.96 1.44
CA ILE A 17 -7.20 6.81 1.66
C ILE A 17 -6.80 8.29 1.67
N ASN A 18 -5.68 8.63 2.32
CA ASN A 18 -5.15 9.99 2.33
C ASN A 18 -4.75 10.51 0.93
N LYS A 19 -4.61 9.63 -0.07
CA LYS A 19 -4.40 9.98 -1.47
C LYS A 19 -5.70 10.22 -2.26
N GLY A 20 -6.87 10.10 -1.63
CA GLY A 20 -8.18 10.36 -2.25
C GLY A 20 -8.93 9.11 -2.73
N TYR A 21 -8.51 7.92 -2.31
CA TYR A 21 -9.22 6.67 -2.62
C TYR A 21 -10.22 6.32 -1.51
N ASP A 22 -11.35 5.70 -1.87
CA ASP A 22 -12.24 5.13 -0.87
C ASP A 22 -11.62 3.89 -0.21
N ARG A 23 -12.17 3.46 0.93
CA ARG A 23 -11.61 2.36 1.72
C ARG A 23 -11.55 1.03 0.96
N LYS A 24 -12.52 0.74 0.07
CA LYS A 24 -12.54 -0.53 -0.69
C LYS A 24 -11.40 -0.53 -1.70
N THR A 25 -11.29 0.52 -2.51
CA THR A 25 -10.20 0.65 -3.48
C THR A 25 -8.83 0.76 -2.78
N ALA A 26 -8.74 1.46 -1.66
CA ALA A 26 -7.52 1.54 -0.87
C ALA A 26 -7.07 0.17 -0.34
N ASN A 27 -8.00 -0.70 0.06
CA ASN A 27 -7.71 -2.07 0.46
C ASN A 27 -7.14 -2.91 -0.69
N GLU A 28 -7.78 -2.87 -1.86
CA GLU A 28 -7.31 -3.59 -3.05
C GLU A 28 -5.90 -3.13 -3.48
N ILE A 29 -5.66 -1.82 -3.46
CA ILE A 29 -4.36 -1.24 -3.79
C ILE A 29 -3.30 -1.63 -2.76
N ALA A 30 -3.63 -1.63 -1.46
CA ALA A 30 -2.70 -2.05 -0.42
C ALA A 30 -2.25 -3.51 -0.60
N ILE A 31 -3.18 -4.41 -0.95
CA ILE A 31 -2.87 -5.82 -1.26
C ILE A 31 -1.83 -5.88 -2.40
N GLN A 32 -2.11 -5.17 -3.51
CA GLN A 32 -1.20 -5.15 -4.66
C GLN A 32 0.18 -4.58 -4.32
N CYS A 33 0.26 -3.59 -3.43
CA CYS A 33 1.55 -3.03 -3.00
C CYS A 33 2.37 -4.05 -2.21
N PHE A 34 1.73 -4.80 -1.30
CA PHE A 34 2.41 -5.87 -0.58
C PHE A 34 2.78 -7.04 -1.52
N ASP A 35 1.93 -7.41 -2.47
CA ASP A 35 2.25 -8.45 -3.47
C ASP A 35 3.48 -8.05 -4.29
N LYS A 36 3.56 -6.81 -4.78
CA LYS A 36 4.71 -6.30 -5.53
C LYS A 36 5.99 -6.28 -4.68
N MET A 37 5.89 -5.93 -3.40
CA MET A 37 7.01 -5.96 -2.46
C MET A 37 7.57 -7.39 -2.33
N GLU A 38 6.70 -8.39 -2.19
CA GLU A 38 7.06 -9.80 -2.07
C GLU A 38 7.63 -10.39 -3.37
N GLN A 39 7.10 -9.97 -4.53
CA GLN A 39 7.55 -10.42 -5.86
C GLN A 39 8.91 -9.84 -6.25
N LEU A 40 9.11 -8.53 -6.08
CA LEU A 40 10.32 -7.87 -6.55
C LEU A 40 11.52 -8.13 -5.64
N LYS A 41 11.31 -8.36 -4.34
CA LYS A 41 12.36 -8.56 -3.32
C LYS A 41 13.52 -7.54 -3.43
N ASN A 42 13.21 -6.33 -3.87
CA ASN A 42 14.17 -5.27 -4.19
C ASN A 42 14.62 -4.46 -2.96
N GLY A 43 14.30 -4.93 -1.75
CA GLY A 43 14.63 -4.26 -0.48
C GLY A 43 13.73 -3.06 -0.14
N MET A 44 12.78 -2.69 -1.00
CA MET A 44 11.90 -1.55 -0.75
C MET A 44 10.74 -1.92 0.19
N LEU A 45 10.33 -0.96 1.01
CA LEU A 45 9.17 -1.09 1.90
C LEU A 45 7.87 -0.79 1.15
N VAL A 46 6.72 -1.27 1.65
CA VAL A 46 5.41 -1.05 1.00
C VAL A 46 5.09 0.44 0.79
N GLU A 47 5.56 1.32 1.68
CA GLU A 47 5.38 2.77 1.58
C GLU A 47 5.96 3.33 0.28
N TRP A 48 7.06 2.76 -0.20
CA TRP A 48 7.66 3.17 -1.48
C TRP A 48 6.74 2.84 -2.66
N PHE A 49 6.07 1.68 -2.62
CA PHE A 49 5.09 1.33 -3.64
C PHE A 49 3.87 2.24 -3.58
N ILE A 50 3.43 2.59 -2.37
CA ILE A 50 2.31 3.50 -2.16
C ILE A 50 2.62 4.90 -2.68
N ASP A 51 3.84 5.39 -2.48
CA ASP A 51 4.31 6.69 -2.98
C ASP A 51 4.21 6.80 -4.51
N LYS A 52 4.42 5.70 -5.23
CA LYS A 52 4.29 5.64 -6.70
C LYS A 52 2.85 5.67 -7.22
N ILE A 53 1.86 5.57 -6.34
CA ILE A 53 0.44 5.71 -6.73
C ILE A 53 0.13 7.20 -6.92
N ARG A 54 -0.47 7.54 -8.06
CA ARG A 54 -0.99 8.90 -8.30
C ARG A 54 -2.05 9.26 -7.28
N ASN A 55 -2.13 10.54 -6.92
CA ASN A 55 -3.23 10.99 -6.08
C ASN A 55 -4.53 11.01 -6.91
N ASN A 56 -5.66 10.67 -6.28
CA ASN A 56 -7.00 10.64 -6.89
C ASN A 56 -7.82 11.88 -6.49
N VAL A 57 -7.12 13.01 -6.31
CA VAL A 57 -7.63 14.34 -5.92
C VAL A 57 -7.28 15.36 -6.97
#